data_AF-A0A7X8LJQ5-F1
#
_entry.id   AF-A0A7X8LJQ5-F1
#
_cell.length_a   1.000
_cell.length_b   1.000
_cell.length_c   1.000
_cell.angle_alpha   90.00
_cell.angle_beta   90.00
_cell.angle_gamma   90.00
#
_symmetry.space_group_name_H-M   'P 1'
#
loop_
_entity.id
_entity.type
_entity.pdbx_description
1 polymer ?
#
loop_
_entity_poly.entity_id
_entity_poly.type
_entity_poly.pdbx_seq_one_letter_code
_entity_poly.pdbx_strand_id
1 'polypeptide(L)'
;MLVNDLSDYDEFFDIGWVHIYDCGPPQTNILAAADLPDHTPITLEETETLHHCAKTNLNVYVGFGHNNVNTSNLVLIATHTEESYQRTQHCLGVVWAENGSLDLASLLADNALPYLDQICFTTNGATVAGNILQYASSPPDDMAPAIYAINVVRLADAAILDRLWLVVNSSLTRTVFNACYEQNSANMNWVLTLPSPYSTIELNQEGQPVDPEPGAPNQWAGPTRVATFLHHDAAYEMRTANQGDHGHQAMYDAQGNLITSTIAAGTADRERPILFWGIPNWTNHRNVDVRPFIRALQLDGNPVLPNSQNVPRNLNRPCIYQGTHADQYIQCRPITPTGTIPRP
;
A
#
# COMPACT_ATOMS: atom_id res chain seq x y z
N MET A 1 -7.19 5.12 100.46
CA MET A 1 -6.20 4.04 100.57
C MET A 1 -6.68 2.93 99.65
N LEU A 2 -5.96 2.71 98.54
CA LEU A 2 -5.89 1.51 97.67
C LEU A 2 -7.22 1.00 97.04
N VAL A 3 -7.49 1.19 95.73
CA VAL A 3 -6.90 0.64 94.47
C VAL A 3 -7.75 -0.51 93.90
N ASN A 4 -8.30 -0.24 92.71
CA ASN A 4 -8.65 -1.05 91.53
C ASN A 4 -8.82 -2.58 91.64
N ASP A 5 -9.87 -3.10 90.99
CA ASP A 5 -9.65 -3.84 89.73
C ASP A 5 -10.87 -3.75 88.79
N LEU A 6 -10.58 -3.53 87.50
CA LEU A 6 -11.48 -3.40 86.36
C LEU A 6 -11.17 -4.58 85.42
N SER A 7 -12.09 -5.53 85.29
CA SER A 7 -12.16 -6.58 84.25
C SER A 7 -13.51 -7.29 84.45
N ASP A 8 -14.37 -7.57 83.47
CA ASP A 8 -14.30 -7.57 82.02
C ASP A 8 -15.74 -7.35 81.52
N TYR A 9 -15.96 -6.28 80.76
CA TYR A 9 -17.04 -6.19 79.78
C TYR A 9 -16.56 -5.24 78.70
N ASP A 10 -16.11 -5.80 77.58
CA ASP A 10 -16.24 -5.15 76.29
C ASP A 10 -16.34 -6.25 75.22
N GLU A 11 -17.58 -6.53 74.83
CA GLU A 11 -17.90 -7.19 73.57
C GLU A 11 -17.28 -6.36 72.44
N PHE A 12 -16.14 -6.82 71.94
CA PHE A 12 -15.60 -6.31 70.69
C PHE A 12 -16.58 -6.65 69.56
N PHE A 13 -17.41 -5.67 69.19
CA PHE A 13 -18.02 -5.63 67.87
C PHE A 13 -16.90 -5.58 66.83
N ASP A 14 -16.64 -6.73 66.20
CA ASP A 14 -15.80 -6.82 65.02
C ASP A 14 -16.58 -6.18 63.86
N ILE A 15 -16.47 -4.84 63.75
CA ILE A 15 -16.97 -4.11 62.60
C ILE A 15 -16.06 -4.48 61.44
N GLY A 16 -16.46 -5.51 60.71
CA GLY A 16 -15.81 -5.91 59.47
C GLY A 16 -15.68 -4.68 58.57
N TRP A 17 -14.43 -4.28 58.29
CA TRP A 17 -14.12 -3.30 57.28
C TRP A 17 -14.58 -3.88 55.94
N VAL A 18 -15.75 -3.44 55.47
CA VAL A 18 -16.14 -3.63 54.08
C VAL A 18 -15.17 -2.77 53.27
N HIS A 19 -14.13 -3.38 52.72
CA HIS A 19 -13.39 -2.80 51.61
C HIS A 19 -14.37 -2.70 50.44
N ILE A 20 -15.04 -1.56 50.32
CA ILE A 20 -15.71 -1.19 49.08
C ILE A 20 -14.57 -0.93 48.09
N TYR A 21 -14.27 -1.93 47.26
CA TYR A 21 -13.40 -1.74 46.12
C TYR A 21 -14.12 -0.79 45.16
N ASP A 22 -13.78 0.50 45.20
CA ASP A 22 -14.18 1.45 44.17
C ASP A 22 -13.36 1.13 42.91
N CYS A 23 -14.05 0.65 41.89
CA CYS A 23 -13.44 0.12 40.68
C CYS A 23 -12.97 1.24 39.74
N GLY A 24 -13.16 2.49 40.15
CA GLY A 24 -12.98 3.66 39.32
C GLY A 24 -14.08 3.76 38.24
N PRO A 25 -14.27 4.95 37.66
CA PRO A 25 -15.24 5.11 36.58
C PRO A 25 -14.78 4.36 35.32
N PRO A 26 -15.73 4.01 34.43
CA PRO A 26 -15.45 3.60 33.05
C PRO A 26 -14.45 4.57 32.41
N GLN A 27 -13.51 4.04 31.63
CA GLN A 27 -12.54 4.85 30.91
C GLN A 27 -12.71 4.67 29.41
N THR A 28 -12.56 5.77 28.68
CA THR A 28 -12.43 5.75 27.23
C THR A 28 -10.95 5.87 26.89
N ASN A 29 -10.41 4.84 26.24
CA ASN A 29 -9.03 4.81 25.78
C ASN A 29 -9.00 5.07 24.28
N ILE A 30 -8.36 6.16 23.85
CA ILE A 30 -8.06 6.38 22.44
C ILE A 30 -6.81 5.56 22.12
N LEU A 31 -6.90 4.61 21.21
CA LEU A 31 -5.83 3.69 20.83
C LEU A 31 -5.51 3.83 19.32
N ALA A 32 -4.35 3.32 18.91
CA ALA A 32 -3.91 3.41 17.53
C ALA A 32 -4.58 2.32 16.69
N ALA A 33 -5.33 2.69 15.64
CA ALA A 33 -5.78 1.71 14.65
C ALA A 33 -4.59 0.98 14.01
N ALA A 34 -3.44 1.65 13.87
CA ALA A 34 -2.21 1.04 13.36
C ALA A 34 -1.60 -0.07 14.22
N ASP A 35 -2.11 -0.31 15.44
CA ASP A 35 -1.73 -1.47 16.25
C ASP A 35 -2.62 -2.70 15.99
N LEU A 36 -3.68 -2.55 15.17
CA LEU A 36 -4.52 -3.66 14.74
C LEU A 36 -3.96 -4.29 13.44
N PRO A 37 -4.12 -5.62 13.24
CA PRO A 37 -3.56 -6.32 12.08
C PRO A 37 -4.01 -5.78 10.71
N ASP A 38 -5.23 -5.27 10.63
CA ASP A 38 -5.86 -4.75 9.41
C ASP A 38 -5.98 -3.23 9.41
N HIS A 39 -5.49 -2.56 10.45
CA HIS A 39 -5.62 -1.13 10.66
C HIS A 39 -7.08 -0.63 10.68
N THR A 40 -8.06 -1.49 10.99
CA THR A 40 -9.48 -1.10 10.98
C THR A 40 -9.82 -0.23 12.20
N PRO A 41 -10.22 1.04 12.02
CA PRO A 41 -10.68 1.84 13.15
C PRO A 41 -12.00 1.26 13.68
N ILE A 42 -12.06 1.02 14.99
CA ILE A 42 -13.19 0.37 15.64
C ILE A 42 -13.31 0.83 17.09
N THR A 43 -14.52 0.73 17.64
CA THR A 43 -14.77 0.90 19.06
C THR A 43 -15.10 -0.45 19.68
N LEU A 44 -14.35 -0.85 20.70
CA LEU A 44 -14.53 -2.09 21.43
C LEU A 44 -14.85 -1.79 22.90
N GLU A 45 -15.82 -2.52 23.45
CA GLU A 45 -16.06 -2.54 24.89
C GLU A 45 -15.30 -3.70 25.50
N GLU A 46 -14.40 -3.40 26.43
CA GLU A 46 -13.64 -4.40 27.16
C GLU A 46 -14.02 -4.35 28.64
N THR A 47 -14.38 -5.50 29.20
CA THR A 47 -14.67 -5.60 30.63
C THR A 47 -13.46 -6.18 31.34
N GLU A 48 -12.74 -5.33 32.06
CA GLU A 48 -11.68 -5.77 32.96
C GLU A 48 -12.31 -6.23 34.27
N THR A 49 -12.02 -7.46 34.67
CA THR A 49 -12.45 -7.99 35.97
C THR A 49 -11.26 -8.00 36.90
N LEU A 50 -11.21 -7.08 37.86
CA LEU A 50 -10.19 -7.06 38.91
C LEU A 50 -10.84 -7.49 40.23
N HIS A 51 -10.44 -8.66 40.74
CA HIS A 51 -11.02 -9.30 41.93
C HIS A 51 -12.55 -9.49 41.84
N HIS A 52 -13.31 -8.66 42.58
CA HIS A 52 -14.77 -8.70 42.71
C HIS A 52 -15.48 -7.57 41.97
N CYS A 53 -14.76 -6.86 41.09
CA CYS A 53 -15.36 -5.81 40.29
C CYS A 53 -15.08 -5.96 38.80
N ALA A 54 -16.11 -5.62 38.02
CA ALA A 54 -16.05 -5.49 36.57
C ALA A 54 -16.10 -4.00 36.20
N LYS A 55 -15.11 -3.54 35.44
CA LYS A 55 -15.10 -2.20 34.85
C LYS A 55 -15.14 -2.34 33.33
N THR A 56 -16.10 -1.69 32.70
CA THR A 56 -16.20 -1.62 31.25
C THR A 56 -15.42 -0.41 30.76
N ASN A 57 -14.38 -0.67 29.97
CA ASN A 57 -13.60 0.32 29.24
C ASN A 57 -14.08 0.39 27.79
N LEU A 58 -14.05 1.58 27.22
CA LEU A 58 -14.31 1.82 25.81
C LEU A 58 -12.99 2.07 25.11
N ASN A 59 -12.51 1.09 24.36
CA ASN A 59 -11.29 1.21 23.55
C ASN A 59 -11.67 1.70 22.15
N VAL A 60 -11.28 2.91 21.81
CA VAL A 60 -11.55 3.54 20.51
C VAL A 60 -10.26 3.55 19.70
N TYR A 61 -10.16 2.63 18.75
CA TYR A 61 -9.07 2.57 17.79
C TYR A 61 -9.31 3.64 16.72
N VAL A 62 -8.54 4.71 16.79
CA VAL A 62 -8.64 5.88 15.90
C VAL A 62 -7.69 5.72 14.73
N GLY A 63 -8.21 5.97 13.51
CA GLY A 63 -7.45 5.93 12.28
C GLY A 63 -8.24 6.40 11.07
N PHE A 64 -7.67 6.22 9.89
CA PHE A 64 -8.32 6.56 8.62
C PHE A 64 -9.42 5.55 8.28
N GLY A 65 -10.57 6.04 7.85
CA GLY A 65 -11.68 5.17 7.48
C GLY A 65 -11.37 4.43 6.19
N HIS A 66 -11.50 3.09 6.19
CA HIS A 66 -11.22 2.27 5.00
C HIS A 66 -12.14 2.58 3.80
N ASN A 67 -13.27 3.25 4.03
CA ASN A 67 -14.16 3.74 2.97
C ASN A 67 -13.76 5.12 2.42
N ASN A 68 -12.86 5.82 3.11
CA ASN A 68 -12.47 7.20 2.83
C ASN A 68 -11.07 7.30 2.20
N VAL A 69 -10.24 6.25 2.36
CA VAL A 69 -8.90 6.14 1.80
C VAL A 69 -8.68 4.76 1.20
N ASN A 70 -7.67 4.62 0.32
CA ASN A 70 -7.29 3.30 -0.17
C ASN A 70 -6.50 2.57 0.91
N THR A 71 -6.87 1.33 1.19
CA THR A 71 -6.18 0.46 2.16
C THR A 71 -5.44 -0.64 1.42
N SER A 72 -4.27 -1.00 1.93
CA SER A 72 -3.35 -1.95 1.31
C SER A 72 -4.06 -3.23 0.87
N ASN A 73 -3.91 -3.59 -0.40
CA ASN A 73 -4.43 -4.83 -0.99
C ASN A 73 -3.34 -5.61 -1.72
N LEU A 74 -2.09 -5.18 -1.56
CA LEU A 74 -0.90 -5.84 -2.07
C LEU A 74 -0.14 -6.48 -0.93
N VAL A 75 0.60 -7.54 -1.23
CA VAL A 75 1.43 -8.20 -0.23
C VAL A 75 2.58 -7.26 0.16
N LEU A 76 2.79 -7.09 1.46
CA LEU A 76 3.90 -6.29 1.99
C LEU A 76 5.21 -7.02 1.71
N ILE A 77 6.16 -6.31 1.08
CA ILE A 77 7.46 -6.88 0.72
C ILE A 77 8.28 -7.15 1.99
N ALA A 78 8.33 -8.42 2.39
CA ALA A 78 8.99 -8.87 3.63
C ALA A 78 10.50 -8.57 3.69
N THR A 79 11.15 -8.32 2.53
CA THR A 79 12.57 -8.00 2.45
C THR A 79 12.91 -6.56 2.86
N HIS A 80 11.90 -5.70 3.03
CA HIS A 80 12.10 -4.31 3.46
C HIS A 80 11.73 -4.14 4.93
N THR A 81 12.76 -3.88 5.74
CA THR A 81 12.67 -3.69 7.20
C THR A 81 12.33 -2.26 7.61
N GLU A 82 12.00 -1.37 6.67
CA GLU A 82 11.61 -0.01 7.02
C GLU A 82 10.22 -0.05 7.65
N GLU A 83 10.16 0.17 8.96
CA GLU A 83 8.93 0.17 9.76
C GLU A 83 7.88 1.16 9.21
N SER A 84 8.33 2.21 8.51
CA SER A 84 7.47 3.17 7.82
C SER A 84 6.59 2.50 6.75
N TYR A 85 7.10 1.53 5.99
CA TYR A 85 6.32 0.80 4.99
C TYR A 85 5.44 -0.28 5.61
N GLN A 86 5.94 -0.96 6.65
CA GLN A 86 5.18 -2.02 7.32
C GLN A 86 3.96 -1.48 8.08
N ARG A 87 4.07 -0.26 8.65
CA ARG A 87 2.99 0.36 9.42
C ARG A 87 2.15 1.39 8.67
N THR A 88 2.42 1.66 7.39
CA THR A 88 1.56 2.55 6.60
C THR A 88 0.74 1.73 5.62
N GLN A 89 -0.50 1.44 6.01
CA GLN A 89 -1.43 0.63 5.22
C GLN A 89 -2.39 1.45 4.37
N HIS A 90 -2.35 2.78 4.46
CA HIS A 90 -3.27 3.65 3.73
C HIS A 90 -2.55 4.55 2.73
N CYS A 91 -3.20 4.77 1.59
CA CYS A 91 -2.80 5.78 0.63
C CYS A 91 -4.00 6.50 0.01
N LEU A 92 -3.77 7.67 -0.57
CA LEU A 92 -4.77 8.44 -1.28
C LEU A 92 -4.13 9.21 -2.43
N GLY A 93 -4.62 8.96 -3.64
CA GLY A 93 -4.27 9.72 -4.83
C GLY A 93 -5.28 10.85 -5.05
N VAL A 94 -4.79 12.09 -5.15
CA VAL A 94 -5.61 13.25 -5.53
C VAL A 94 -4.97 13.99 -6.70
N VAL A 95 -5.75 14.81 -7.39
CA VAL A 95 -5.24 15.69 -8.45
C VAL A 95 -5.19 17.12 -7.90
N TRP A 96 -4.05 17.77 -8.09
CA TRP A 96 -3.85 19.16 -7.72
C TRP A 96 -4.86 20.06 -8.40
N ALA A 97 -5.37 21.03 -7.64
CA ALA A 97 -6.19 22.12 -8.13
C ALA A 97 -5.66 23.43 -7.51
N GLU A 98 -5.84 24.54 -8.23
CA GLU A 98 -5.46 25.87 -7.74
C GLU A 98 -6.28 26.20 -6.48
N ASN A 99 -5.60 26.63 -5.42
CA ASN A 99 -6.18 26.83 -4.08
C ASN A 99 -6.86 25.56 -3.52
N GLY A 100 -6.49 24.39 -4.03
CA GLY A 100 -6.98 23.11 -3.56
C GLY A 100 -6.50 22.83 -2.14
N SER A 101 -7.37 22.17 -1.38
CA SER A 101 -7.07 21.71 -0.03
C SER A 101 -7.78 20.41 0.26
N LEU A 102 -7.35 19.74 1.32
CA LEU A 102 -7.92 18.50 1.78
C LEU A 102 -8.22 18.60 3.28
N ASP A 103 -9.45 18.32 3.66
CA ASP A 103 -9.82 18.17 5.07
C ASP A 103 -9.43 16.77 5.56
N LEU A 104 -8.36 16.68 6.33
CA LEU A 104 -7.84 15.42 6.85
C LEU A 104 -8.79 14.78 7.86
N ALA A 105 -9.63 15.55 8.56
CA ALA A 105 -10.63 15.01 9.47
C ALA A 105 -11.74 14.26 8.72
N SER A 106 -12.06 14.69 7.50
CA SER A 106 -13.02 13.98 6.64
C SER A 106 -12.56 12.59 6.19
N LEU A 107 -11.27 12.28 6.33
CA LEU A 107 -10.70 10.97 5.98
C LEU A 107 -10.73 9.98 7.15
N LEU A 108 -10.98 10.45 8.37
CA LEU A 108 -11.06 9.59 9.55
C LEU A 108 -12.32 8.71 9.50
N ALA A 109 -12.28 7.59 10.23
CA ALA A 109 -13.48 6.81 10.48
C ALA A 109 -14.44 7.55 11.43
N ASP A 110 -15.74 7.26 11.32
CA ASP A 110 -16.79 7.93 12.10
C ASP A 110 -16.56 7.83 13.62
N ASN A 111 -15.97 6.73 14.09
CA ASN A 111 -15.67 6.52 15.50
C ASN A 111 -14.62 7.49 16.06
N ALA A 112 -13.80 8.12 15.21
CA ALA A 112 -12.80 9.10 15.60
C ALA A 112 -13.35 10.54 15.70
N LEU A 113 -14.47 10.84 15.03
CA LEU A 113 -15.04 12.19 14.97
C LEU A 113 -15.35 12.82 16.35
N PRO A 114 -15.83 12.08 17.36
CA PRO A 114 -16.03 12.63 18.70
C PRO A 114 -14.75 13.06 19.42
N TYR A 115 -13.59 12.67 18.91
CA TYR A 115 -12.28 12.81 19.56
C TYR A 115 -11.33 13.75 18.79
N LEU A 116 -11.86 14.57 17.87
CA LEU A 116 -11.06 15.53 17.08
C LEU A 116 -10.30 16.53 17.96
N ASP A 117 -10.77 16.82 19.17
CA ASP A 117 -10.12 17.71 20.14
C ASP A 117 -8.95 17.05 20.89
N GLN A 118 -8.78 15.73 20.75
CA GLN A 118 -7.74 14.92 21.40
C GLN A 118 -6.68 14.43 20.42
N ILE A 119 -6.81 14.77 19.13
CA ILE A 119 -5.88 14.40 18.07
C ILE A 119 -5.45 15.62 17.28
N CYS A 120 -4.33 15.48 16.57
CA CYS A 120 -3.91 16.41 15.53
C CYS A 120 -3.32 15.65 14.36
N PHE A 121 -3.15 16.35 13.24
CA PHE A 121 -2.48 15.80 12.08
C PHE A 121 -1.07 16.33 11.97
N THR A 122 -0.14 15.49 11.51
CA THR A 122 1.18 15.94 11.06
C THR A 122 1.37 15.59 9.59
N THR A 123 2.13 16.42 8.87
CA THR A 123 2.54 16.22 7.49
C THR A 123 4.05 16.36 7.38
N ASN A 124 4.74 15.31 6.92
CA ASN A 124 6.20 15.27 6.84
C ASN A 124 6.89 15.68 8.15
N GLY A 125 6.29 15.31 9.30
CA GLY A 125 6.78 15.62 10.65
C GLY A 125 6.38 16.99 11.20
N ALA A 126 5.70 17.84 10.44
CA ALA A 126 5.22 19.14 10.90
C ALA A 126 3.71 19.10 11.22
N THR A 127 3.28 19.71 12.32
CA THR A 127 1.86 19.80 12.69
C THR A 127 1.06 20.61 11.66
N VAL A 128 -0.09 20.09 11.25
CA VAL A 128 -1.05 20.80 10.40
C VAL A 128 -1.86 21.75 11.27
N ALA A 129 -2.04 23.00 10.83
CA ALA A 129 -2.89 23.95 11.53
C ALA A 129 -4.37 23.58 11.32
N GLY A 130 -5.02 23.09 12.37
CA GLY A 130 -6.35 22.48 12.26
C GLY A 130 -6.31 21.19 11.44
N ASN A 131 -7.28 21.00 10.56
CA ASN A 131 -7.44 19.75 9.81
C ASN A 131 -7.19 19.93 8.30
N ILE A 132 -6.95 21.15 7.84
CA ILE A 132 -6.89 21.45 6.40
C ILE A 132 -5.44 21.42 5.93
N LEU A 133 -5.13 20.46 5.07
CA LEU A 133 -3.89 20.45 4.32
C LEU A 133 -4.07 21.26 3.03
N GLN A 134 -3.40 22.41 2.96
CA GLN A 134 -3.34 23.22 1.75
C GLN A 134 -2.36 22.59 0.75
N TYR A 135 -2.75 22.50 -0.52
CA TYR A 135 -1.82 22.09 -1.56
C TYR A 135 -0.76 23.18 -1.80
N ALA A 136 0.36 22.79 -2.39
CA ALA A 136 1.36 23.75 -2.83
C ALA A 136 0.73 24.78 -3.80
N SER A 137 1.21 26.03 -3.77
CA SER A 137 0.71 27.11 -4.61
C SER A 137 0.90 26.87 -6.11
N SER A 138 1.77 25.94 -6.47
CA SER A 138 2.05 25.56 -7.85
C SER A 138 1.80 24.06 -8.03
N PRO A 139 1.32 23.63 -9.21
CA PRO A 139 1.11 22.22 -9.48
C PRO A 139 2.45 21.47 -9.44
N PRO A 140 2.45 20.19 -9.02
CA PRO A 140 3.60 19.32 -9.24
C PRO A 140 3.77 19.05 -10.75
N ASP A 141 4.98 18.67 -11.13
CA ASP A 141 5.28 18.23 -12.48
C ASP A 141 4.65 16.85 -12.75
N ASP A 142 4.41 16.55 -14.03
CA ASP A 142 4.01 15.20 -14.46
C ASP A 142 5.07 14.17 -14.04
N MET A 143 4.61 13.00 -13.58
CA MET A 143 5.46 11.92 -13.04
C MET A 143 6.29 12.28 -11.79
N ALA A 144 6.08 13.46 -11.20
CA ALA A 144 6.75 13.92 -9.98
C ALA A 144 5.73 14.53 -8.99
N PRO A 145 4.78 13.72 -8.47
CA PRO A 145 3.77 14.21 -7.54
C PRO A 145 4.36 14.75 -6.24
N ALA A 146 3.61 15.63 -5.56
CA ALA A 146 3.91 15.98 -4.18
C ALA A 146 3.43 14.86 -3.26
N ILE A 147 4.32 14.31 -2.46
CA ILE A 147 4.07 13.18 -1.56
C ILE A 147 4.12 13.69 -0.12
N TYR A 148 3.08 13.41 0.65
CA TYR A 148 2.98 13.79 2.05
C TYR A 148 2.82 12.53 2.91
N ALA A 149 3.68 12.39 3.92
CA ALA A 149 3.49 11.43 5.01
C ALA A 149 2.57 12.06 6.05
N ILE A 150 1.32 11.61 6.11
CA ILE A 150 0.33 12.10 7.07
C ILE A 150 0.25 11.14 8.25
N ASN A 151 0.32 11.67 9.47
CA ASN A 151 0.03 10.89 10.67
C ASN A 151 -1.16 11.50 11.43
N VAL A 152 -2.03 10.64 11.94
CA VAL A 152 -2.97 10.98 13.01
C VAL A 152 -2.22 10.82 14.32
N VAL A 153 -2.18 11.85 15.15
CA VAL A 153 -1.36 11.90 16.36
C VAL A 153 -2.23 12.24 17.56
N ARG A 154 -2.09 11.48 18.66
CA ARG A 154 -2.76 11.78 19.92
C ARG A 154 -2.06 12.95 20.62
N LEU A 155 -2.84 13.94 21.07
CA LEU A 155 -2.28 15.14 21.69
C LEU A 155 -1.62 14.89 23.05
N ALA A 156 -2.13 13.93 23.81
CA ALA A 156 -1.69 13.68 25.19
C ALA A 156 -0.21 13.25 25.29
N ASP A 157 0.27 12.48 24.31
CA ASP A 157 1.57 11.81 24.37
C ASP A 157 2.29 11.70 23.02
N ALA A 158 1.78 12.37 21.99
CA ALA A 158 2.30 12.34 20.62
C ALA A 158 2.36 10.93 20.00
N ALA A 159 1.55 9.98 20.48
CA ALA A 159 1.46 8.66 19.86
C ALA A 159 0.86 8.76 18.45
N ILE A 160 1.47 8.07 17.49
CA ILE A 160 0.92 7.94 16.14
C ILE A 160 -0.19 6.89 16.19
N LEU A 161 -1.42 7.32 15.89
CA LEU A 161 -2.60 6.47 15.90
C LEU A 161 -2.78 5.75 14.57
N ASP A 162 -2.46 6.44 13.46
CA ASP A 162 -2.50 5.87 12.12
C ASP A 162 -1.70 6.70 11.10
N ARG A 163 -1.45 6.15 9.90
CA ARG A 163 -0.57 6.70 8.86
C ARG A 163 -1.21 6.62 7.47
N LEU A 164 -1.01 7.67 6.67
CA LEU A 164 -1.50 7.79 5.29
C LEU A 164 -0.43 8.39 4.38
N TRP A 165 -0.23 7.77 3.22
CA TRP A 165 0.44 8.42 2.09
C TRP A 165 -0.55 9.24 1.27
N LEU A 166 -0.39 10.56 1.25
CA LEU A 166 -1.13 11.40 0.31
C LEU A 166 -0.25 11.73 -0.90
N VAL A 167 -0.73 11.43 -2.09
CA VAL A 167 -0.04 11.68 -3.36
C VAL A 167 -0.86 12.66 -4.18
N VAL A 168 -0.38 13.91 -4.22
CA VAL A 168 -0.99 14.99 -4.99
C VAL A 168 -0.35 15.02 -6.38
N ASN A 169 -1.13 14.64 -7.39
CA ASN A 169 -0.70 14.50 -8.77
C ASN A 169 -0.95 15.76 -9.58
N SER A 170 -0.17 15.93 -10.66
CA SER A 170 -0.45 16.96 -11.65
C SER A 170 -1.74 16.65 -12.41
N SER A 171 -2.49 17.67 -12.82
CA SER A 171 -3.60 17.48 -13.77
C SER A 171 -3.11 16.92 -15.12
N LEU A 172 -1.85 17.19 -15.47
CA LEU A 172 -1.20 16.63 -16.65
C LEU A 172 -1.03 15.11 -16.51
N THR A 173 -0.65 14.61 -15.32
CA THR A 173 -0.54 13.17 -15.05
C THR A 173 -1.84 12.45 -15.41
N ARG A 174 -2.98 12.94 -14.90
CA ARG A 174 -4.29 12.37 -15.21
C ARG A 174 -4.64 12.47 -16.69
N THR A 175 -4.41 13.64 -17.29
CA THR A 175 -4.75 13.90 -18.70
C THR A 175 -3.98 12.95 -19.63
N VAL A 176 -2.67 12.81 -19.43
CA VAL A 176 -1.82 11.94 -20.24
C VAL A 176 -2.16 10.46 -20.03
N PHE A 177 -2.43 10.05 -18.79
CA PHE A 177 -2.86 8.69 -18.50
C PHE A 177 -4.19 8.36 -19.20
N ASN A 178 -5.20 9.22 -19.07
CA ASN A 178 -6.51 9.00 -19.69
C ASN A 178 -6.42 8.91 -21.22
N ALA A 179 -5.66 9.81 -21.86
CA ALA A 179 -5.44 9.77 -23.31
C ALA A 179 -4.72 8.47 -23.74
N CYS A 180 -3.75 8.02 -22.93
CA CYS A 180 -3.06 6.76 -23.17
C CYS A 180 -4.03 5.57 -23.06
N TYR A 181 -4.85 5.52 -22.00
CA TYR A 181 -5.86 4.46 -21.82
C TYR A 181 -6.89 4.44 -22.96
N GLU A 182 -7.42 5.59 -23.35
CA GLU A 182 -8.36 5.72 -24.47
C GLU A 182 -7.75 5.19 -25.78
N GLN A 183 -6.51 5.59 -26.10
CA GLN A 183 -5.83 5.12 -27.30
C GLN A 183 -5.55 3.60 -27.28
N ASN A 184 -5.18 3.05 -26.12
CA ASN A 184 -4.80 1.64 -26.00
C ASN A 184 -6.00 0.70 -25.91
N SER A 185 -7.10 1.14 -25.28
CA SER A 185 -8.34 0.36 -25.19
C SER A 185 -9.06 0.27 -26.54
N ALA A 186 -8.82 1.20 -27.46
CA ALA A 186 -9.43 1.20 -28.79
C ALA A 186 -8.93 0.08 -29.73
N ASN A 187 -7.71 -0.43 -29.55
CA ASN A 187 -7.17 -1.52 -30.37
C ASN A 187 -6.14 -2.37 -29.62
N MET A 188 -6.54 -3.59 -29.28
CA MET A 188 -5.72 -4.58 -28.59
C MET A 188 -5.38 -5.81 -29.45
N ASN A 189 -5.61 -5.77 -30.76
CA ASN A 189 -5.36 -6.92 -31.64
C ASN A 189 -3.89 -7.38 -31.64
N TRP A 190 -2.97 -6.46 -31.35
CA TRP A 190 -1.54 -6.74 -31.24
C TRP A 190 -1.19 -7.73 -30.12
N VAL A 191 -2.00 -7.79 -29.06
CA VAL A 191 -1.78 -8.74 -27.95
C VAL A 191 -1.95 -10.19 -28.41
N LEU A 192 -2.79 -10.42 -29.42
CA LEU A 192 -3.06 -11.76 -29.95
C LEU A 192 -1.85 -12.38 -30.67
N THR A 193 -0.83 -11.58 -30.98
CA THR A 193 0.40 -12.08 -31.61
C THR A 193 1.49 -12.45 -30.62
N LEU A 194 1.28 -12.17 -29.33
CA LEU A 194 2.27 -12.44 -28.29
C LEU A 194 2.14 -13.87 -27.77
N PRO A 195 3.25 -14.59 -27.60
CA PRO A 195 3.21 -15.92 -26.99
C PRO A 195 2.74 -15.81 -25.54
N SER A 196 1.96 -16.80 -25.09
CA SER A 196 1.61 -16.89 -23.67
C SER A 196 2.86 -17.19 -22.82
N PRO A 197 2.99 -16.60 -21.63
CA PRO A 197 4.05 -16.94 -20.70
C PRO A 197 3.93 -18.39 -20.21
N TYR A 198 5.06 -18.97 -19.82
CA TYR A 198 5.07 -20.25 -19.11
C TYR A 198 4.35 -20.10 -17.77
N SER A 199 3.53 -21.08 -17.39
CA SER A 199 2.86 -21.06 -16.09
C SER A 199 3.84 -21.24 -14.93
N THR A 200 4.97 -21.88 -15.19
CA THR A 200 6.03 -22.16 -14.21
C THR A 200 7.39 -22.20 -14.91
N ILE A 201 8.44 -21.76 -14.22
CA ILE A 201 9.84 -22.02 -14.57
C ILE A 201 10.45 -22.99 -13.56
N GLU A 202 11.33 -23.86 -14.03
CA GLU A 202 12.03 -24.80 -13.15
C GLU A 202 13.23 -24.12 -12.47
N LEU A 203 13.49 -24.50 -11.22
CA LEU A 203 14.70 -24.10 -10.49
C LEU A 203 15.60 -25.33 -10.31
N ASN A 204 16.91 -25.18 -10.57
CA ASN A 204 17.88 -26.23 -10.32
C ASN A 204 18.16 -26.42 -8.81
N GLN A 205 19.04 -27.36 -8.47
CA GLN A 205 19.36 -27.68 -7.06
C GLN A 205 20.00 -26.50 -6.31
N GLU A 206 20.64 -25.59 -7.03
CA GLU A 206 21.21 -24.34 -6.53
C GLU A 206 20.18 -23.19 -6.47
N GLY A 207 18.91 -23.47 -6.79
CA GLY A 207 17.81 -22.52 -6.83
C GLY A 207 17.89 -21.52 -7.98
N GLN A 208 18.72 -21.77 -9.00
CA GLN A 208 18.83 -20.94 -10.19
C GLN A 208 17.79 -21.33 -11.22
N PRO A 209 17.19 -20.36 -11.94
CA PRO A 209 16.14 -20.69 -12.88
C PRO A 209 16.75 -21.30 -14.15
N VAL A 210 16.08 -22.33 -14.67
CA VAL A 210 16.46 -23.04 -15.89
C VAL A 210 15.72 -22.42 -17.07
N ASP A 211 16.43 -22.21 -18.18
CA ASP A 211 15.82 -21.71 -19.42
C ASP A 211 14.83 -22.74 -19.99
N PRO A 212 13.52 -22.44 -20.08
CA PRO A 212 12.55 -23.35 -20.66
C PRO A 212 12.65 -23.42 -22.20
N GLU A 213 13.40 -22.50 -22.83
CA GLU A 213 13.64 -22.46 -24.28
C GLU A 213 15.16 -22.35 -24.59
N PRO A 214 15.97 -23.39 -24.28
CA PRO A 214 17.42 -23.34 -24.53
C PRO A 214 17.79 -23.44 -26.03
N GLY A 215 16.81 -23.70 -26.89
CA GLY A 215 16.96 -23.84 -28.33
C GLY A 215 15.65 -23.48 -29.03
N ALA A 216 15.72 -23.30 -30.35
CA ALA A 216 14.61 -22.78 -31.16
C ALA A 216 13.25 -23.38 -30.76
N PRO A 217 12.19 -22.55 -30.61
CA PRO A 217 12.05 -21.24 -31.27
C PRO A 217 12.62 -20.02 -30.53
N ASN A 218 13.01 -20.12 -29.25
CA ASN A 218 13.52 -18.98 -28.45
C ASN A 218 12.63 -17.73 -28.56
N GLN A 219 11.32 -17.92 -28.41
CA GLN A 219 10.32 -16.87 -28.30
C GLN A 219 10.38 -16.15 -26.95
N TRP A 220 10.94 -16.79 -25.93
CA TRP A 220 11.26 -16.19 -24.64
C TRP A 220 12.76 -16.24 -24.39
N ALA A 221 13.29 -15.17 -23.80
CA ALA A 221 14.63 -15.17 -23.23
C ALA A 221 14.62 -15.94 -21.90
N GLY A 222 15.75 -16.57 -21.59
CA GLY A 222 15.94 -17.26 -20.33
C GLY A 222 15.67 -16.36 -19.11
N PRO A 223 15.13 -16.94 -18.02
CA PRO A 223 14.77 -16.21 -16.81
C PRO A 223 15.98 -15.57 -16.13
N THR A 224 15.78 -14.36 -15.63
CA THR A 224 16.78 -13.60 -14.87
C THR A 224 16.27 -13.27 -13.47
N ARG A 225 17.16 -13.26 -12.47
CA ARG A 225 16.80 -12.81 -11.12
C ARG A 225 16.53 -11.31 -11.10
N VAL A 226 15.48 -10.91 -10.39
CA VAL A 226 15.11 -9.51 -10.21
C VAL A 226 14.82 -9.19 -8.75
N ALA A 227 15.00 -7.92 -8.40
CA ALA A 227 14.60 -7.35 -7.13
C ALA A 227 14.10 -5.93 -7.42
N THR A 228 12.79 -5.79 -7.60
CA THR A 228 12.17 -4.55 -8.07
C THR A 228 10.90 -4.23 -7.30
N PHE A 229 10.65 -2.95 -7.07
CA PHE A 229 9.37 -2.44 -6.57
C PHE A 229 8.32 -2.31 -7.67
N LEU A 230 8.74 -2.35 -8.95
CA LEU A 230 7.83 -2.24 -10.08
C LEU A 230 6.93 -3.48 -10.21
N HIS A 231 7.48 -4.64 -9.88
CA HIS A 231 6.80 -5.93 -9.80
C HIS A 231 7.12 -6.56 -8.45
N HIS A 232 6.43 -6.08 -7.42
CA HIS A 232 6.62 -6.55 -6.06
C HIS A 232 6.52 -8.09 -5.99
N ASP A 233 7.31 -8.71 -5.10
CA ASP A 233 7.37 -10.17 -4.87
C ASP A 233 7.87 -11.06 -6.02
N ALA A 234 8.15 -10.49 -7.19
CA ALA A 234 8.78 -11.24 -8.26
C ALA A 234 10.26 -11.53 -7.94
N ALA A 235 10.64 -12.80 -8.00
CA ALA A 235 12.02 -13.24 -7.87
C ALA A 235 12.71 -13.38 -9.24
N TYR A 236 11.93 -13.65 -10.28
CA TYR A 236 12.44 -13.84 -11.64
C TYR A 236 11.60 -13.10 -12.67
N GLU A 237 12.27 -12.65 -13.74
CA GLU A 237 11.68 -12.03 -14.92
C GLU A 237 12.08 -12.85 -16.16
N MET A 238 11.13 -13.04 -17.07
CA MET A 238 11.38 -13.42 -18.46
C MET A 238 10.81 -12.38 -19.40
N ARG A 239 11.43 -12.20 -20.56
CA ARG A 239 10.90 -11.36 -21.63
C ARG A 239 10.85 -12.11 -22.93
N THR A 240 9.87 -11.80 -23.77
CA THR A 240 9.81 -12.37 -25.12
C THR A 240 11.05 -11.97 -25.93
N ALA A 241 11.70 -12.95 -26.54
CA ALA A 241 12.77 -12.77 -27.51
C ALA A 241 12.19 -12.84 -28.93
N ASN A 242 12.68 -11.98 -29.82
CA ASN A 242 12.42 -12.04 -31.27
C ASN A 242 10.95 -11.93 -31.73
N GLN A 243 10.08 -11.24 -31.00
CA GLN A 243 8.69 -10.96 -31.43
C GLN A 243 8.61 -9.53 -31.99
N GLY A 244 8.39 -9.38 -33.30
CA GLY A 244 8.07 -8.12 -34.00
C GLY A 244 8.44 -6.78 -33.32
N ASP A 245 7.46 -5.90 -33.17
CA ASP A 245 7.61 -4.60 -32.48
C ASP A 245 7.06 -4.64 -31.03
N HIS A 246 6.27 -5.67 -30.72
CA HIS A 246 5.61 -5.88 -29.42
C HIS A 246 6.39 -6.90 -28.58
N GLY A 247 6.21 -6.86 -27.27
CA GLY A 247 6.84 -7.81 -26.37
C GLY A 247 5.93 -8.22 -25.22
N HIS A 248 6.47 -9.03 -24.33
CA HIS A 248 5.84 -9.36 -23.08
C HIS A 248 6.91 -9.53 -22.00
N GLN A 249 6.62 -9.04 -20.81
CA GLN A 249 7.38 -9.29 -19.60
C GLN A 249 6.59 -10.21 -18.69
N ALA A 250 7.14 -11.35 -18.30
CA ALA A 250 6.53 -12.30 -17.38
C ALA A 250 7.31 -12.32 -16.06
N MET A 251 6.59 -12.35 -14.95
CA MET A 251 7.19 -12.30 -13.61
C MET A 251 6.84 -13.57 -12.84
N TYR A 252 7.81 -14.12 -12.13
CA TYR A 252 7.66 -15.36 -11.38
C TYR A 252 8.05 -15.18 -9.92
N ASP A 253 7.34 -15.88 -9.05
CA ASP A 253 7.63 -15.92 -7.61
C ASP A 253 8.92 -16.69 -7.30
N ALA A 254 9.29 -16.76 -6.02
CA ALA A 254 10.49 -17.45 -5.57
C ALA A 254 10.46 -18.97 -5.79
N GLN A 255 9.28 -19.55 -6.03
CA GLN A 255 9.08 -20.96 -6.36
C GLN A 255 9.05 -21.21 -7.88
N GLY A 256 9.10 -20.15 -8.69
CA GLY A 256 9.06 -20.23 -10.14
C GLY A 256 7.64 -20.25 -10.71
N ASN A 257 6.58 -19.97 -9.93
CA ASN A 257 5.23 -19.87 -10.48
C ASN A 257 5.00 -18.51 -11.12
N LEU A 258 4.28 -18.48 -12.24
CA LEU A 258 3.87 -17.24 -12.89
C LEU A 258 2.97 -16.43 -11.96
N ILE A 259 3.31 -15.15 -11.78
CA ILE A 259 2.46 -14.20 -11.06
C ILE A 259 1.37 -13.73 -12.03
N THR A 260 0.13 -14.15 -11.78
CA THR A 260 -1.03 -13.87 -12.66
C THR A 260 -1.98 -12.81 -12.13
N SER A 261 -1.71 -12.30 -10.93
CA SER A 261 -2.56 -11.33 -10.26
C SER A 261 -1.73 -10.17 -9.76
N THR A 262 -2.39 -9.02 -9.70
CA THR A 262 -1.87 -7.75 -9.22
C THR A 262 -0.83 -7.08 -10.13
N ILE A 263 -0.42 -5.86 -9.76
CA ILE A 263 0.69 -5.13 -10.39
C ILE A 263 2.06 -5.82 -10.20
N ALA A 264 2.16 -6.86 -9.36
CA ALA A 264 3.34 -7.74 -9.27
C ALA A 264 3.57 -8.52 -10.57
N ALA A 265 2.49 -8.80 -11.29
CA ALA A 265 2.58 -9.51 -12.56
C ALA A 265 3.30 -8.68 -13.62
N GLY A 266 3.94 -9.38 -14.54
CA GLY A 266 4.44 -8.76 -15.75
C GLY A 266 3.31 -8.56 -16.75
N THR A 267 3.50 -7.63 -17.69
CA THR A 267 2.47 -7.26 -18.66
C THR A 267 2.98 -7.34 -20.08
N ALA A 268 2.04 -7.41 -21.04
CA ALA A 268 2.36 -7.21 -22.45
C ALA A 268 2.96 -5.82 -22.67
N ASP A 269 4.03 -5.73 -23.47
CA ASP A 269 4.68 -4.48 -23.88
C ASP A 269 4.21 -4.12 -25.30
N ARG A 270 3.57 -2.97 -25.46
CA ARG A 270 3.22 -2.49 -26.80
C ARG A 270 4.47 -2.07 -27.56
N GLU A 271 5.47 -1.53 -26.88
CA GLU A 271 6.76 -1.16 -27.43
C GLU A 271 7.83 -1.91 -26.65
N ARG A 272 8.38 -2.99 -27.21
CA ARG A 272 9.43 -3.73 -26.49
C ARG A 272 10.71 -2.89 -26.32
N PRO A 273 11.52 -3.12 -25.26
CA PRO A 273 12.74 -2.36 -25.00
C PRO A 273 13.84 -2.54 -26.05
N ILE A 274 13.88 -3.70 -26.72
CA ILE A 274 14.87 -4.06 -27.72
C ILE A 274 14.15 -4.67 -28.93
N LEU A 275 14.28 -4.03 -30.09
CA LEU A 275 13.68 -4.44 -31.37
C LEU A 275 14.47 -5.56 -32.05
N PHE A 276 14.06 -5.91 -33.28
CA PHE A 276 14.73 -6.92 -34.09
C PHE A 276 16.18 -6.48 -34.36
N TRP A 277 17.09 -7.45 -34.45
CA TRP A 277 18.55 -7.22 -34.52
C TRP A 277 19.19 -6.54 -33.30
N GLY A 278 18.49 -6.44 -32.15
CA GLY A 278 19.08 -5.89 -30.93
C GLY A 278 19.06 -4.35 -30.86
N ILE A 279 18.26 -3.69 -31.70
CA ILE A 279 18.18 -2.23 -31.74
C ILE A 279 17.46 -1.70 -30.49
N PRO A 280 18.08 -0.80 -29.70
CA PRO A 280 17.43 -0.19 -28.54
C PRO A 280 16.18 0.64 -28.87
N ASN A 281 15.08 0.42 -28.16
CA ASN A 281 13.81 1.17 -28.27
C ASN A 281 13.33 1.73 -26.91
N TRP A 282 14.29 2.01 -26.03
CA TRP A 282 14.06 2.43 -24.64
C TRP A 282 13.12 3.63 -24.50
N THR A 283 13.21 4.61 -25.41
CA THR A 283 12.39 5.83 -25.34
C THR A 283 10.91 5.53 -25.59
N ASN A 284 10.59 4.72 -26.59
CA ASN A 284 9.21 4.38 -26.91
C ASN A 284 8.64 3.45 -25.85
N HIS A 285 9.36 2.38 -25.48
CA HIS A 285 9.00 1.49 -24.38
C HIS A 285 8.70 2.28 -23.10
N ARG A 286 9.58 3.21 -22.74
CA ARG A 286 9.37 4.09 -21.58
C ARG A 286 8.08 4.89 -21.71
N ASN A 287 7.86 5.54 -22.84
CA ASN A 287 6.74 6.46 -23.00
C ASN A 287 5.39 5.75 -23.15
N VAL A 288 5.37 4.56 -23.75
CA VAL A 288 4.16 3.82 -24.13
C VAL A 288 3.78 2.74 -23.12
N ASP A 289 4.75 2.15 -22.41
CA ASP A 289 4.49 1.06 -21.47
C ASP A 289 4.83 1.45 -20.03
N VAL A 290 6.03 1.99 -19.78
CA VAL A 290 6.52 2.20 -18.40
C VAL A 290 5.90 3.42 -17.72
N ARG A 291 5.87 4.59 -18.39
CA ARG A 291 5.32 5.82 -17.81
C ARG A 291 3.82 5.71 -17.54
N PRO A 292 2.98 5.16 -18.44
CA PRO A 292 1.56 4.99 -18.14
C PRO A 292 1.31 4.11 -16.92
N PHE A 293 2.12 3.05 -16.71
CA PHE A 293 2.06 2.23 -15.51
C PHE A 293 2.35 3.05 -14.25
N ILE A 294 3.45 3.81 -14.24
CA ILE A 294 3.81 4.63 -13.08
C ILE A 294 2.74 5.70 -12.79
N ARG A 295 2.16 6.33 -13.83
CA ARG A 295 1.07 7.29 -13.64
C ARG A 295 -0.14 6.63 -12.99
N ALA A 296 -0.52 5.43 -13.44
CA ALA A 296 -1.60 4.66 -12.81
C ALA A 296 -1.34 4.45 -11.32
N LEU A 297 -0.14 3.98 -10.95
CA LEU A 297 0.23 3.76 -9.55
C LEU A 297 0.14 5.04 -8.71
N GLN A 298 0.64 6.17 -9.24
CA GLN A 298 0.60 7.47 -8.57
C GLN A 298 -0.84 8.01 -8.43
N LEU A 299 -1.69 7.81 -9.44
CA LEU A 299 -3.10 8.20 -9.43
C LEU A 299 -3.92 7.35 -8.45
N ASP A 300 -3.55 6.09 -8.25
CA ASP A 300 -4.12 5.21 -7.20
C ASP A 300 -3.59 5.54 -5.79
N GLY A 301 -2.63 6.47 -5.67
CA GLY A 301 -2.13 6.99 -4.40
C GLY A 301 -0.81 6.37 -3.93
N ASN A 302 -0.16 5.51 -4.71
CA ASN A 302 1.12 4.94 -4.29
C ASN A 302 2.23 6.03 -4.32
N PRO A 303 3.06 6.16 -3.26
CA PRO A 303 4.05 7.23 -3.10
C PRO A 303 5.34 6.97 -3.90
N VAL A 304 5.20 6.59 -5.17
CA VAL A 304 6.28 6.07 -5.99
C VAL A 304 6.80 7.09 -7.00
N LEU A 305 8.11 7.09 -7.18
CA LEU A 305 8.82 7.80 -8.26
C LEU A 305 9.69 6.80 -9.02
N PRO A 306 9.89 6.98 -10.33
CA PRO A 306 10.88 6.20 -11.05
C PRO A 306 12.28 6.49 -10.52
N ASN A 307 13.13 5.46 -10.44
CA ASN A 307 14.54 5.61 -10.11
C ASN A 307 15.33 6.45 -11.15
N SER A 308 14.78 6.59 -12.36
CA SER A 308 15.30 7.45 -13.43
C SER A 308 14.16 7.91 -14.33
N GLN A 309 14.09 9.22 -14.60
CA GLN A 309 13.10 9.78 -15.52
C GLN A 309 13.37 9.40 -16.99
N ASN A 310 14.62 9.05 -17.31
CA ASN A 310 15.06 8.72 -18.67
C ASN A 310 14.99 7.23 -18.98
N VAL A 311 15.31 6.37 -18.00
CA VAL A 311 15.27 4.91 -18.15
C VAL A 311 14.75 4.32 -16.84
N PRO A 312 13.43 4.43 -16.57
CA PRO A 312 12.86 3.87 -15.36
C PRO A 312 13.01 2.35 -15.40
N ARG A 313 13.79 1.80 -14.47
CA ARG A 313 13.97 0.34 -14.32
C ARG A 313 13.37 -0.18 -13.03
N ASN A 314 13.07 0.72 -12.10
CA ASN A 314 12.51 0.41 -10.81
C ASN A 314 11.82 1.67 -10.25
N LEU A 315 11.04 1.50 -9.18
CA LEU A 315 10.52 2.58 -8.35
C LEU A 315 11.48 2.85 -7.19
N ASN A 316 11.28 3.95 -6.48
CA ASN A 316 12.04 4.29 -5.28
C ASN A 316 11.40 3.78 -3.98
N ARG A 317 10.16 3.28 -4.05
CA ARG A 317 9.35 2.80 -2.92
C ARG A 317 8.44 1.66 -3.36
N PRO A 318 8.02 0.78 -2.45
CA PRO A 318 7.01 -0.23 -2.75
C PRO A 318 5.63 0.41 -2.99
N CYS A 319 4.81 -0.27 -3.78
CA CYS A 319 3.37 -0.04 -3.83
C CYS A 319 2.68 -0.82 -2.71
N ILE A 320 1.58 -0.28 -2.20
CA ILE A 320 0.72 -0.95 -1.22
C ILE A 320 -0.70 -1.17 -1.76
N TYR A 321 -1.06 -0.47 -2.84
CA TYR A 321 -2.41 -0.51 -3.37
C TYR A 321 -2.44 -0.66 -4.89
N GLN A 322 -3.32 -1.52 -5.37
CA GLN A 322 -3.78 -1.54 -6.75
C GLN A 322 -5.23 -1.06 -6.79
N GLY A 323 -5.47 -0.02 -7.57
CA GLY A 323 -6.80 0.55 -7.76
C GLY A 323 -7.21 0.60 -9.22
N THR A 324 -8.22 1.42 -9.48
CA THR A 324 -8.87 1.57 -10.77
C THR A 324 -7.91 1.93 -11.90
N HIS A 325 -6.90 2.79 -11.66
CA HIS A 325 -6.00 3.20 -12.74
C HIS A 325 -5.00 2.10 -13.09
N ALA A 326 -4.48 1.38 -12.09
CA ALA A 326 -3.67 0.20 -12.32
C ALA A 326 -4.45 -0.90 -13.06
N ASP A 327 -5.71 -1.13 -12.70
CA ASP A 327 -6.60 -2.05 -13.40
C ASP A 327 -6.82 -1.63 -14.87
N GLN A 328 -7.06 -0.34 -15.12
CA GLN A 328 -7.19 0.21 -16.48
C GLN A 328 -5.91 0.01 -17.31
N TYR A 329 -4.75 0.19 -16.69
CA TYR A 329 -3.47 -0.09 -17.36
C TYR A 329 -3.36 -1.58 -17.72
N ILE A 330 -3.59 -2.49 -16.77
CA ILE A 330 -3.51 -3.94 -16.96
C ILE A 330 -4.52 -4.41 -18.02
N GLN A 331 -5.72 -3.82 -18.06
CA GLN A 331 -6.71 -4.12 -19.09
C GLN A 331 -6.16 -3.89 -20.50
N CYS A 332 -5.36 -2.84 -20.69
CA CYS A 332 -4.71 -2.51 -21.96
C CYS A 332 -3.36 -3.23 -22.19
N ARG A 333 -2.84 -3.89 -21.16
CA ARG A 333 -1.51 -4.51 -21.07
C ARG A 333 -1.63 -5.84 -20.31
N PRO A 334 -2.33 -6.84 -20.87
CA PRO A 334 -2.73 -8.01 -20.11
C PRO A 334 -1.53 -8.87 -19.71
N ILE A 335 -1.66 -9.50 -18.55
CA ILE A 335 -0.66 -10.41 -17.94
C ILE A 335 -0.55 -11.72 -18.72
N THR A 336 -1.66 -12.23 -19.25
CA THR A 336 -1.69 -13.47 -20.03
C THR A 336 -2.27 -13.20 -21.41
N PRO A 337 -1.46 -12.80 -22.40
CA PRO A 337 -1.90 -12.66 -23.78
C PRO A 337 -2.43 -14.00 -24.30
N THR A 338 -3.49 -13.93 -25.09
CA THR A 338 -4.22 -15.08 -25.64
C THR A 338 -3.65 -15.57 -26.97
N GLY A 339 -2.47 -15.10 -27.37
CA GLY A 339 -1.81 -15.58 -28.57
C GLY A 339 -1.64 -17.09 -28.50
N THR A 340 -2.19 -17.77 -29.50
CA THR A 340 -2.20 -19.23 -29.56
C THR A 340 -0.80 -19.72 -29.92
N ILE A 341 -0.18 -20.48 -29.02
CA ILE A 341 1.00 -21.28 -29.33
C ILE A 341 0.56 -22.40 -30.31
N PRO A 342 1.29 -22.66 -31.41
CA PRO A 342 1.30 -24.00 -32.00
C PRO A 342 1.92 -24.93 -30.95
N ARG A 343 1.08 -25.70 -30.24
CA ARG A 343 1.58 -26.79 -29.39
C ARG A 343 2.41 -27.74 -30.27
N PRO A 344 3.52 -28.30 -29.77
CA PRO A 344 4.20 -29.39 -30.47
C PRO A 344 3.27 -30.55 -30.75
#